data_AF-A0A2H0XBG0-F1
#
_entry.id   AF-A0A2H0XBG0-F1
#
_cell.length_a   1.000
_cell.length_b   1.000
_cell.length_c   1.000
_cell.angle_alpha   90.00
_cell.angle_beta   90.00
_cell.angle_gamma   90.00
#
_symmetry.space_group_name_H-M   'P 1'
#
loop_
_entity.id
_entity.type
_entity.pdbx_description
1 polymer ?
#
loop_
_entity_poly.entity_id
_entity_poly.type
_entity_poly.pdbx_seq_one_letter_code
_entity_poly.pdbx_strand_id
1 'polypeptide(L)'
;MSGSITSLESLSQSQGSDAGESATAIFETQSHEETYSFDEIKRELLDPHAISKKYDQAGRDSTASALHDTRRRSSDTSAEISTGNVRRGELATQLSDVIGSERQLEVAVADRMSAVVVRLKSVLGLSDKRVGALQETLVATQANAESLGQELDQIEATLEALRKEQETLPDTATLVEAYYSKMEVQPLTNEEKRRFLTPEFLSSLSMDEYVALWRRLNPYFLSHVTRQGFRDHNAMVYHSGGLQEFSTTALSVLWRMRGF
;
A
#
# COMPACT_ATOMS: atom_id res chain seq x y z
N MET A 1 -63.21 -45.35 18.26
CA MET A 1 -62.83 -45.81 16.91
C MET A 1 -61.50 -46.54 17.09
N SER A 2 -61.47 -47.77 17.62
CA SER A 2 -61.86 -49.06 17.01
C SER A 2 -61.22 -49.32 15.65
N GLY A 3 -60.37 -50.37 15.64
CA GLY A 3 -59.97 -51.17 14.48
C GLY A 3 -58.70 -50.66 13.77
N SER A 4 -57.71 -51.48 13.40
CA SER A 4 -57.61 -52.93 13.44
C SER A 4 -56.14 -53.35 13.31
N ILE A 5 -55.84 -54.45 13.99
CA ILE A 5 -54.66 -55.32 13.83
C ILE A 5 -54.89 -56.18 12.59
N THR A 6 -53.85 -56.38 11.78
CA THR A 6 -53.64 -57.66 11.07
C THR A 6 -52.16 -57.93 10.87
N SER A 7 -51.64 -58.89 11.64
CA SER A 7 -50.44 -59.67 11.32
C SER A 7 -50.72 -60.56 10.10
N LEU A 8 -49.68 -60.91 9.34
CA LEU A 8 -49.46 -62.26 8.82
C LEU A 8 -47.99 -62.47 8.38
N GLU A 9 -47.32 -63.28 9.20
CA GLU A 9 -46.31 -64.32 8.94
C GLU A 9 -45.65 -64.49 7.55
N SER A 10 -44.32 -64.43 7.61
CA SER A 10 -43.30 -65.39 7.09
C SER A 10 -43.55 -66.18 5.81
N LEU A 11 -42.57 -66.10 4.89
CA LEU A 11 -42.06 -67.29 4.20
C LEU A 11 -40.55 -67.15 3.90
N SER A 12 -39.79 -68.14 4.37
CA SER A 12 -38.37 -68.34 4.10
C SER A 12 -38.15 -68.89 2.69
N GLN A 13 -37.05 -68.50 2.05
CA GLN A 13 -36.34 -69.39 1.13
C GLN A 13 -34.84 -69.09 1.14
N SER A 14 -34.09 -70.08 1.61
CA SER A 14 -32.64 -70.18 1.51
C SER A 14 -32.22 -70.62 0.11
N GLN A 15 -31.14 -70.06 -0.44
CA GLN A 15 -30.14 -70.80 -1.21
C GLN A 15 -28.78 -70.13 -1.04
N GLY A 16 -27.76 -70.93 -0.74
CA GLY A 16 -26.36 -70.52 -0.59
C GLY A 16 -25.48 -70.97 -1.76
N SER A 17 -24.17 -70.78 -1.56
CA SER A 17 -23.03 -70.89 -2.49
C SER A 17 -22.92 -69.70 -3.46
N ASP A 18 -21.79 -69.00 -3.56
CA ASP A 18 -20.47 -69.55 -3.88
C ASP A 18 -19.33 -68.56 -3.54
N ALA A 19 -18.11 -69.09 -3.44
CA ALA A 19 -16.76 -68.48 -3.48
C ALA A 19 -16.61 -66.95 -3.26
N GLY A 20 -15.83 -66.46 -2.29
CA GLY A 20 -14.43 -66.79 -2.11
C GLY A 20 -13.54 -65.94 -3.02
N GLU A 21 -13.36 -64.64 -2.73
CA GLU A 21 -12.13 -63.92 -3.09
C GLU A 21 -11.96 -62.65 -2.25
N SER A 22 -10.91 -62.68 -1.45
CA SER A 22 -10.44 -61.59 -0.61
C SER A 22 -9.63 -60.62 -1.48
N ALA A 23 -10.20 -59.47 -1.81
CA ALA A 23 -9.45 -58.37 -2.40
C ALA A 23 -9.19 -57.32 -1.32
N THR A 24 -8.16 -57.55 -0.50
CA THR A 24 -7.53 -56.52 0.31
C THR A 24 -6.84 -55.55 -0.64
N ALA A 25 -7.57 -54.53 -1.12
CA ALA A 25 -6.99 -53.42 -1.83
C ALA A 25 -6.17 -52.59 -0.83
N ILE A 26 -4.88 -52.90 -0.75
CA ILE A 26 -3.87 -52.06 -0.11
C ILE A 26 -3.81 -50.79 -0.97
N PHE A 27 -4.49 -49.75 -0.52
CA PHE A 27 -4.38 -48.41 -1.08
C PHE A 27 -3.02 -47.86 -0.63
N GLU A 28 -1.97 -48.26 -1.35
CA GLU A 28 -0.61 -47.75 -1.20
C GLU A 28 -0.62 -46.28 -1.63
N THR A 29 -0.98 -45.42 -0.68
CA THR A 29 -0.79 -43.97 -0.80
C THR A 29 0.70 -43.75 -0.75
N GLN A 30 1.33 -43.68 -1.93
CA GLN A 30 2.66 -43.11 -2.07
C GLN A 30 2.58 -41.63 -1.71
N SER A 31 2.60 -41.32 -0.41
CA SER A 31 3.00 -40.00 0.05
C SER A 31 4.50 -39.90 -0.22
N HIS A 32 4.86 -39.26 -1.32
CA HIS A 32 6.20 -38.75 -1.50
C HIS A 32 6.48 -37.81 -0.31
N GLU A 33 7.20 -38.30 0.71
CA GLU A 33 7.78 -37.46 1.74
C GLU A 33 8.88 -36.64 1.08
N GLU A 34 8.48 -35.51 0.49
CA GLU A 34 9.41 -34.45 0.13
C GLU A 34 10.16 -34.06 1.41
N THR A 35 11.45 -34.38 1.46
CA THR A 35 12.34 -34.04 2.56
C THR A 35 12.79 -32.60 2.36
N TYR A 36 12.11 -31.67 3.03
CA TYR A 36 12.52 -30.27 3.07
C TYR A 36 13.67 -30.09 4.05
N SER A 37 14.66 -29.28 3.67
CA SER A 37 15.65 -28.78 4.61
C SER A 37 15.00 -27.81 5.61
N PHE A 38 15.57 -27.68 6.81
CA PHE A 38 15.06 -26.72 7.79
C PHE A 38 15.07 -25.27 7.27
N ASP A 39 16.04 -24.90 6.43
CA ASP A 39 16.09 -23.56 5.83
C ASP A 39 14.94 -23.32 4.85
N GLU A 40 14.52 -24.34 4.10
CA GLU A 40 13.36 -24.25 3.22
C GLU A 40 12.06 -24.11 4.02
N ILE A 41 11.92 -24.86 5.12
CA ILE A 41 10.78 -24.75 6.02
C ILE A 41 10.74 -23.36 6.68
N LYS A 42 11.90 -22.84 7.14
CA LYS A 42 12.01 -21.48 7.69
C LYS A 42 11.56 -20.44 6.67
N ARG A 43 12.02 -20.54 5.42
CA ARG A 43 11.60 -19.62 4.35
C ARG A 43 10.09 -19.71 4.12
N GLU A 44 9.52 -20.91 4.04
CA GLU A 44 8.07 -21.06 3.81
C GLU A 44 7.21 -20.52 4.97
N LEU A 45 7.70 -20.65 6.20
CA LEU A 45 6.96 -20.27 7.40
C LEU A 45 7.22 -18.86 7.92
N LEU A 46 8.35 -18.25 7.61
CA LEU A 46 8.77 -17.02 8.28
C LEU A 46 9.00 -15.87 7.30
N ASP A 47 9.28 -16.13 6.02
CA ASP A 47 9.51 -15.08 5.03
C ASP A 47 8.17 -14.50 4.52
N PRO A 48 7.84 -13.23 4.81
CA PRO A 48 6.62 -12.58 4.33
C PRO A 48 6.47 -12.62 2.80
N HIS A 49 7.59 -12.62 2.06
CA HIS A 49 7.56 -12.71 0.60
C HIS A 49 7.18 -14.12 0.12
N ALA A 50 7.73 -15.17 0.75
CA ALA A 50 7.34 -16.55 0.45
C ALA A 50 5.87 -16.82 0.82
N ILE A 51 5.44 -16.33 1.99
CA ILE A 51 4.06 -16.45 2.49
C ILE A 51 3.08 -15.78 1.53
N SER A 52 3.33 -14.52 1.15
CA SER A 52 2.45 -13.79 0.23
C SER A 52 2.36 -14.44 -1.14
N LYS A 53 3.45 -15.01 -1.67
CA LYS A 53 3.43 -15.73 -2.94
C LYS A 53 2.52 -16.96 -2.91
N LYS A 54 2.43 -17.65 -1.77
CA LYS A 54 1.59 -18.84 -1.59
C LYS A 54 0.12 -18.49 -1.32
N TYR A 55 -0.13 -17.46 -0.52
CA TYR A 55 -1.45 -17.18 0.05
C TYR A 55 -2.17 -15.95 -0.49
N ASP A 56 -1.44 -15.00 -1.07
CA ASP A 56 -2.01 -13.69 -1.43
C ASP A 56 -1.37 -13.12 -2.71
N GLN A 57 -1.35 -13.92 -3.78
CA GLN A 57 -0.81 -13.48 -5.06
C GLN A 57 -1.58 -12.25 -5.60
N ALA A 58 -2.90 -12.20 -5.41
CA ALA A 58 -3.72 -11.06 -5.82
C ALA A 58 -3.36 -9.77 -5.06
N GLY A 59 -3.12 -9.84 -3.74
CA GLY A 59 -2.68 -8.69 -2.95
C GLY A 59 -1.27 -8.22 -3.33
N ARG A 60 -0.37 -9.13 -3.70
CA ARG A 60 0.95 -8.78 -4.25
C ARG A 60 0.82 -7.99 -5.53
N ASP A 61 0.04 -8.49 -6.49
CA ASP A 61 -0.15 -7.86 -7.79
C ASP A 61 -0.84 -6.50 -7.67
N SER A 62 -1.81 -6.38 -6.76
CA SER A 62 -2.47 -5.12 -6.41
C SER A 62 -1.48 -4.12 -5.81
N THR A 63 -0.64 -4.55 -4.86
CA THR A 63 0.37 -3.68 -4.22
C THR A 63 1.44 -3.24 -5.23
N ALA A 64 1.89 -4.16 -6.09
CA ALA A 64 2.82 -3.85 -7.17
C ALA A 64 2.24 -2.81 -8.15
N SER A 65 0.96 -2.94 -8.51
CA SER A 65 0.26 -1.98 -9.35
C SER A 65 0.16 -0.60 -8.66
N ALA A 66 -0.22 -0.57 -7.38
CA ALA A 66 -0.29 0.66 -6.61
C ALA A 66 1.08 1.36 -6.50
N LEU A 67 2.16 0.61 -6.29
CA LEU A 67 3.52 1.14 -6.27
C LEU A 67 3.93 1.74 -7.61
N HIS A 68 3.62 1.04 -8.70
CA HIS A 68 3.89 1.53 -10.04
C HIS A 68 3.13 2.83 -10.32
N ASP A 69 1.84 2.87 -9.99
CA ASP A 69 1.00 4.06 -10.17
C ASP A 69 1.48 5.25 -9.33
N THR A 70 1.84 5.01 -8.06
CA THR A 70 2.38 6.07 -7.19
C THR A 70 3.71 6.61 -7.73
N ARG A 71 4.62 5.74 -8.18
CA ARG A 71 5.90 6.17 -8.77
C ARG A 71 5.69 6.96 -10.05
N ARG A 72 4.79 6.49 -10.90
CA ARG A 72 4.43 7.17 -12.13
C ARG A 72 3.87 8.55 -11.86
N ARG A 73 2.85 8.66 -10.98
CA ARG A 73 2.29 9.96 -10.58
C ARG A 73 3.36 10.88 -10.00
N SER A 74 4.19 10.39 -9.09
CA SER A 74 5.29 11.18 -8.51
C SER A 74 6.25 11.72 -9.58
N SER A 75 6.60 10.89 -10.57
CA SER A 75 7.44 11.29 -11.70
C SER A 75 6.75 12.31 -12.60
N ASP A 76 5.49 12.07 -12.96
CA ASP A 76 4.69 12.93 -13.83
C ASP A 76 4.50 14.32 -13.17
N THR A 77 4.07 14.36 -11.90
CA THR A 77 3.94 15.60 -11.11
C THR A 77 5.27 16.34 -10.98
N SER A 78 6.38 15.63 -10.75
CA SER A 78 7.70 16.26 -10.68
C SER A 78 8.13 16.89 -12.01
N ALA A 79 7.85 16.22 -13.13
CA ALA A 79 8.12 16.74 -14.47
C ALA A 79 7.25 17.97 -14.78
N GLU A 80 5.98 17.95 -14.39
CA GLU A 80 5.06 19.10 -14.52
C GLU A 80 5.52 20.28 -13.67
N ILE A 81 5.92 20.06 -12.42
CA ILE A 81 6.49 21.11 -11.55
C ILE A 81 7.75 21.71 -12.17
N SER A 82 8.65 20.87 -12.69
CA SER A 82 9.87 21.34 -13.34
C SER A 82 9.54 22.22 -14.55
N THR A 83 8.63 21.76 -15.41
CA THR A 83 8.20 22.48 -16.61
C THR A 83 7.51 23.80 -16.25
N GLY A 84 6.61 23.79 -15.26
CA GLY A 84 5.92 24.98 -14.78
C GLY A 84 6.87 26.00 -14.16
N ASN A 85 7.92 25.56 -13.44
CA ASN A 85 8.93 26.48 -12.90
C ASN A 85 9.74 27.16 -14.01
N VAL A 86 10.09 26.45 -15.07
CA VAL A 86 10.76 27.03 -16.25
C VAL A 86 9.86 28.09 -16.88
N ARG A 87 8.60 27.73 -17.15
CA ARG A 87 7.61 28.65 -17.74
C ARG A 87 7.38 29.89 -16.87
N ARG A 88 7.29 29.72 -15.55
CA ARG A 88 7.19 30.83 -14.59
C ARG A 88 8.40 31.77 -14.69
N GLY A 89 9.61 31.21 -14.79
CA GLY A 89 10.84 32.00 -14.94
C GLY A 89 10.88 32.79 -16.26
N GLU A 90 10.44 32.18 -17.36
CA GLU A 90 10.32 32.85 -18.66
C GLU A 90 9.32 34.02 -18.59
N LEU A 91 8.13 33.80 -18.04
CA LEU A 91 7.10 34.83 -17.91
C LEU A 91 7.52 35.96 -16.97
N ALA A 92 8.19 35.64 -15.86
CA ALA A 92 8.71 36.65 -14.95
C ALA A 92 9.76 37.54 -15.63
N THR A 93 10.59 36.96 -16.49
CA THR A 93 11.56 37.69 -17.30
C THR A 93 10.86 38.59 -18.32
N GLN A 94 9.88 38.05 -19.06
CA GLN A 94 9.08 38.82 -20.02
C GLN A 94 8.34 39.98 -19.34
N LEU A 95 7.74 39.76 -18.18
CA LEU A 95 7.05 40.80 -17.42
C LEU A 95 8.02 41.91 -16.98
N SER A 96 9.21 41.54 -16.49
CA SER A 96 10.26 42.51 -16.14
C SER A 96 10.67 43.35 -17.35
N ASP A 97 10.82 42.74 -18.52
CA ASP A 97 11.17 43.45 -19.76
C ASP A 97 10.05 44.40 -20.20
N VAL A 98 8.79 43.97 -20.11
CA VAL A 98 7.63 44.81 -20.42
C VAL A 98 7.54 46.01 -19.47
N ILE A 99 7.68 45.81 -18.17
CA ILE A 99 7.69 46.90 -17.17
C ILE A 99 8.87 47.85 -17.43
N GLY A 100 10.03 47.32 -17.84
CA GLY A 100 11.17 48.13 -18.27
C GLY A 100 10.85 49.01 -19.48
N SER A 101 10.17 48.45 -20.48
CA SER A 101 9.74 49.17 -21.68
C SER A 101 8.67 50.22 -21.39
N GLU A 102 7.74 49.92 -20.46
CA GLU A 102 6.69 50.84 -20.01
C GLU A 102 7.30 52.11 -19.42
N ARG A 103 8.27 51.97 -18.49
CA ARG A 103 8.98 53.11 -17.92
C ARG A 103 9.69 53.98 -18.97
N GLN A 104 10.27 53.36 -19.99
CA GLN A 104 10.91 54.09 -21.08
C GLN A 104 9.88 54.87 -21.92
N LEU A 105 8.71 54.27 -22.18
CA LEU A 105 7.61 54.93 -22.88
C LEU A 105 7.04 56.10 -22.06
N GLU A 106 6.87 55.94 -20.75
CA GLU A 106 6.41 57.03 -19.87
C GLU A 106 7.36 58.23 -19.92
N VAL A 107 8.66 57.99 -19.82
CA VAL A 107 9.69 59.04 -19.95
C VAL A 107 9.62 59.69 -21.33
N ALA A 108 9.51 58.90 -22.40
CA ALA A 108 9.42 59.44 -23.76
C ALA A 108 8.15 60.27 -23.99
N VAL A 109 7.01 59.87 -23.43
CA VAL A 109 5.76 60.64 -23.44
C VAL A 109 5.95 61.96 -22.69
N ALA A 110 6.54 61.92 -21.49
CA ALA A 110 6.76 63.11 -20.66
C ALA A 110 7.73 64.12 -21.32
N ASP A 111 8.85 63.64 -21.86
CA ASP A 111 9.82 64.45 -22.58
C ASP A 111 9.19 65.09 -23.82
N ARG A 112 8.40 64.32 -24.57
CA ARG A 112 7.73 64.83 -25.76
C ARG A 112 6.65 65.83 -25.42
N MET A 113 5.85 65.60 -24.39
CA MET A 113 4.85 66.56 -23.89
C MET A 113 5.53 67.86 -23.47
N SER A 114 6.66 67.80 -22.76
CA SER A 114 7.44 68.97 -22.38
C SER A 114 7.93 69.76 -23.60
N ALA A 115 8.47 69.06 -24.61
CA ALA A 115 8.91 69.68 -25.86
C ALA A 115 7.73 70.29 -26.67
N VAL A 116 6.58 69.63 -26.67
CA VAL A 116 5.35 70.12 -27.31
C VAL A 116 4.83 71.36 -26.61
N VAL A 117 4.81 71.42 -25.27
CA VAL A 117 4.44 72.63 -24.50
C VAL A 117 5.35 73.81 -24.83
N VAL A 118 6.67 73.59 -24.89
CA VAL A 118 7.63 74.64 -25.29
C VAL A 118 7.34 75.16 -26.70
N ARG A 119 7.00 74.27 -27.65
CA ARG A 119 6.65 74.65 -29.04
C ARG A 119 5.24 75.26 -29.16
N LEU A 120 4.25 74.78 -28.42
CA LEU A 120 2.88 75.32 -28.43
C LEU A 120 2.82 76.73 -27.87
N LYS A 121 3.59 76.98 -26.81
CA LYS A 121 3.79 78.33 -26.24
C LYS A 121 4.34 79.31 -27.28
N SER A 122 4.99 78.81 -28.33
CA SER A 122 5.46 79.60 -29.46
C SER A 122 4.49 79.70 -30.65
N VAL A 123 3.48 78.82 -30.83
CA VAL A 123 2.83 78.65 -32.15
C VAL A 123 1.29 78.41 -32.23
N LEU A 124 0.44 78.31 -31.18
CA LEU A 124 -1.06 78.18 -31.30
C LEU A 124 -1.68 76.76 -31.24
N GLY A 125 -1.62 76.05 -30.11
CA GLY A 125 -2.76 75.18 -29.73
C GLY A 125 -2.97 73.82 -30.43
N LEU A 126 -2.03 73.26 -31.19
CA LEU A 126 -2.23 71.99 -31.95
C LEU A 126 -1.68 70.75 -31.22
N SER A 127 -2.50 69.71 -31.03
CA SER A 127 -2.07 68.42 -30.47
C SER A 127 -1.11 67.67 -31.41
N ASP A 128 -0.04 67.09 -30.86
CA ASP A 128 0.96 66.33 -31.63
C ASP A 128 0.50 64.86 -31.78
N LYS A 129 0.24 64.42 -33.01
CA LYS A 129 -0.15 63.03 -33.34
C LYS A 129 0.83 61.98 -32.78
N ARG A 130 2.10 62.33 -32.60
CA ARG A 130 3.12 61.42 -32.05
C ARG A 130 2.94 61.16 -30.55
N VAL A 131 2.43 62.13 -29.78
CA VAL A 131 2.12 61.93 -28.36
C VAL A 131 0.95 60.95 -28.22
N GLY A 132 -0.08 61.09 -29.07
CA GLY A 132 -1.19 60.14 -29.12
C GLY A 132 -0.73 58.71 -29.43
N ALA A 133 0.12 58.53 -30.44
CA ALA A 133 0.67 57.21 -30.79
C ALA A 133 1.50 56.58 -29.65
N LEU A 134 2.28 57.40 -28.92
CA LEU A 134 3.05 56.93 -27.75
C LEU A 134 2.13 56.56 -26.57
N GLN A 135 1.05 57.31 -26.35
CA GLN A 135 0.03 56.96 -25.35
C GLN A 135 -0.71 55.66 -25.69
N GLU A 136 -1.06 55.46 -26.96
CA GLU A 136 -1.68 54.20 -27.41
C GLU A 136 -0.74 53.00 -27.18
N THR A 137 0.55 53.16 -27.47
CA THR A 137 1.55 52.11 -27.19
C THR A 137 1.73 51.87 -25.70
N LEU A 138 1.75 52.93 -24.87
CA LEU A 138 1.83 52.80 -23.41
C LEU A 138 0.64 51.99 -22.85
N VAL A 139 -0.58 52.31 -23.27
CA VAL A 139 -1.79 51.58 -22.85
C VAL A 139 -1.74 50.12 -23.30
N ALA A 140 -1.26 49.85 -24.52
CA ALA A 140 -1.09 48.48 -25.00
C ALA A 140 -0.03 47.70 -24.20
N THR A 141 1.09 48.34 -23.83
CA THR A 141 2.12 47.70 -22.99
C THR A 141 1.63 47.43 -21.57
N GLN A 142 0.82 48.31 -21.00
CA GLN A 142 0.20 48.12 -19.68
C GLN A 142 -0.75 46.91 -19.69
N ALA A 143 -1.63 46.81 -20.69
CA ALA A 143 -2.53 45.67 -20.84
C ALA A 143 -1.75 44.34 -21.01
N ASN A 144 -0.61 44.38 -21.72
CA ASN A 144 0.26 43.21 -21.86
C ASN A 144 0.90 42.81 -20.51
N ALA A 145 1.37 43.78 -19.72
CA ALA A 145 1.93 43.52 -18.39
C ALA A 145 0.88 42.90 -17.45
N GLU A 146 -0.34 43.41 -17.45
CA GLU A 146 -1.46 42.84 -16.68
C GLU A 146 -1.77 41.40 -17.10
N SER A 147 -1.80 41.12 -18.41
CA SER A 147 -2.03 39.77 -18.94
C SER A 147 -0.93 38.79 -18.50
N LEU A 148 0.34 39.20 -18.58
CA LEU A 148 1.47 38.36 -18.14
C LEU A 148 1.44 38.13 -16.62
N GLY A 149 1.05 39.15 -15.84
CA GLY A 149 0.83 39.02 -14.40
C GLY A 149 -0.24 37.98 -14.07
N GLN A 150 -1.37 37.99 -14.78
CA GLN A 150 -2.43 37.00 -14.61
C GLN A 150 -1.97 35.58 -14.98
N GLU A 151 -1.17 35.41 -16.03
CA GLU A 151 -0.61 34.09 -16.41
C GLU A 151 0.36 33.57 -15.33
N LEU A 152 1.18 34.45 -14.74
CA LEU A 152 2.06 34.12 -13.62
C LEU A 152 1.26 33.64 -12.40
N ASP A 153 0.23 34.38 -11.99
CA ASP A 153 -0.63 34.01 -10.85
C ASP A 153 -1.28 32.63 -11.06
N GLN A 154 -1.73 32.34 -12.29
CA GLN A 154 -2.29 31.04 -12.64
C GLN A 154 -1.26 29.91 -12.54
N ILE A 155 -0.03 30.13 -13.01
CA ILE A 155 1.04 29.14 -12.91
C ILE A 155 1.48 28.91 -11.47
N GLU A 156 1.53 29.96 -10.65
CA GLU A 156 1.84 29.79 -9.24
C GLU A 156 0.76 28.98 -8.52
N ALA A 157 -0.52 29.22 -8.83
CA ALA A 157 -1.62 28.43 -8.28
C ALA A 157 -1.54 26.95 -8.71
N THR A 158 -1.21 26.66 -9.98
CA THR A 158 -1.06 25.26 -10.45
C THR A 158 0.16 24.57 -9.83
N LEU A 159 1.30 25.26 -9.74
CA LEU A 159 2.49 24.73 -9.07
C LEU A 159 2.24 24.42 -7.60
N GLU A 160 1.49 25.26 -6.90
CA GLU A 160 1.13 25.04 -5.51
C GLU A 160 0.18 23.83 -5.35
N ALA A 161 -0.77 23.66 -6.28
CA ALA A 161 -1.64 22.49 -6.29
C ALA A 161 -0.85 21.19 -6.54
N LEU A 162 0.10 21.20 -7.49
CA LEU A 162 0.95 20.05 -7.81
C LEU A 162 1.88 19.69 -6.64
N ARG A 163 2.41 20.68 -5.91
CA ARG A 163 3.22 20.43 -4.70
C ARG A 163 2.40 19.76 -3.61
N LYS A 164 1.17 20.24 -3.38
CA LYS A 164 0.25 19.60 -2.43
C LYS A 164 -0.09 18.18 -2.84
N GLU A 165 -0.34 17.94 -4.12
CA GLU A 165 -0.55 16.59 -4.63
C GLU A 165 0.66 15.69 -4.33
N GLN A 166 1.88 16.17 -4.61
CA GLN A 166 3.12 15.44 -4.35
C GLN A 166 3.30 15.08 -2.87
N GLU A 167 2.96 15.98 -1.95
CA GLU A 167 3.01 15.73 -0.51
C GLU A 167 1.97 14.69 -0.05
N THR A 168 0.83 14.60 -0.73
CA THR A 168 -0.22 13.63 -0.38
C THR A 168 -0.01 12.23 -0.96
N LEU A 169 0.95 12.06 -1.88
CA LEU A 169 1.26 10.75 -2.42
C LEU A 169 1.82 9.84 -1.31
N PRO A 170 1.33 8.60 -1.18
CA PRO A 170 1.80 7.69 -0.15
C PRO A 170 3.27 7.31 -0.39
N ASP A 171 4.05 7.20 0.68
CA ASP A 171 5.42 6.71 0.56
C ASP A 171 5.43 5.22 0.16
N THR A 172 6.14 4.93 -0.93
CA THR A 172 6.28 3.57 -1.46
C THR A 172 6.88 2.59 -0.44
N ALA A 173 7.77 3.03 0.44
CA ALA A 173 8.33 2.15 1.47
C ALA A 173 7.26 1.76 2.49
N THR A 174 6.46 2.73 2.95
CA THR A 174 5.34 2.47 3.86
C THR A 174 4.26 1.56 3.24
N LEU A 175 4.00 1.67 1.93
CA LEU A 175 3.06 0.77 1.24
C LEU A 175 3.55 -0.68 1.24
N VAL A 176 4.84 -0.89 0.98
CA VAL A 176 5.46 -2.22 0.99
C VAL A 176 5.46 -2.81 2.40
N GLU A 177 5.87 -2.01 3.39
CA GLU A 177 5.92 -2.41 4.79
C GLU A 177 4.53 -2.78 5.31
N ALA A 178 3.53 -1.94 5.06
CA ALA A 178 2.14 -2.17 5.46
C ALA A 178 1.56 -3.44 4.80
N TYR A 179 2.00 -3.79 3.60
CA TYR A 179 1.60 -5.03 2.93
C TYR A 179 2.22 -6.25 3.62
N TYR A 180 3.55 -6.30 3.75
CA TYR A 180 4.23 -7.47 4.31
C TYR A 180 3.98 -7.66 5.81
N SER A 181 3.70 -6.59 6.56
CA SER A 181 3.29 -6.69 7.97
C SER A 181 2.03 -7.55 8.16
N LYS A 182 1.13 -7.59 7.17
CA LYS A 182 -0.07 -8.46 7.21
C LYS A 182 0.28 -9.93 7.06
N MET A 183 1.38 -10.24 6.37
CA MET A 183 1.81 -11.61 6.13
C MET A 183 2.44 -12.24 7.38
N GLU A 184 3.03 -11.43 8.27
CA GLU A 184 3.60 -11.89 9.54
C GLU A 184 2.57 -12.53 10.48
N VAL A 185 1.29 -12.21 10.31
CA VAL A 185 0.18 -12.74 11.12
C VAL A 185 -0.71 -13.72 10.34
N GLN A 186 -0.36 -14.03 9.09
CA GLN A 186 -1.14 -14.94 8.25
C GLN A 186 -1.20 -16.32 8.90
N PRO A 187 -2.39 -16.82 9.30
CA PRO A 187 -2.50 -18.07 10.03
C PRO A 187 -1.99 -19.27 9.23
N LEU A 188 -1.37 -20.22 9.94
CA LEU A 188 -0.97 -21.49 9.35
C LEU A 188 -2.16 -22.43 9.17
N THR A 189 -2.17 -23.15 8.06
CA THR A 189 -3.15 -24.22 7.79
C THR A 189 -2.87 -25.44 8.67
N ASN A 190 -3.88 -26.28 8.90
CA ASN A 190 -3.72 -27.49 9.72
C ASN A 190 -2.69 -28.47 9.13
N GLU A 191 -2.55 -28.51 7.81
CA GLU A 191 -1.57 -29.34 7.13
C GLU A 191 -0.14 -28.84 7.37
N GLU A 192 0.11 -27.54 7.22
CA GLU A 192 1.39 -26.93 7.56
C GLU A 192 1.76 -27.12 9.03
N LYS A 193 0.78 -26.99 9.94
CA LYS A 193 1.00 -27.25 11.36
C LYS A 193 1.50 -28.68 11.60
N ARG A 194 0.86 -29.66 10.97
CA ARG A 194 1.26 -31.08 11.10
C ARG A 194 2.59 -31.38 10.44
N ARG A 195 2.85 -30.75 9.29
CA ARG A 195 4.03 -31.01 8.46
C ARG A 195 5.30 -30.36 9.02
N PHE A 196 5.18 -29.14 9.54
CA PHE A 196 6.34 -28.32 9.83
C PHE A 196 6.58 -28.05 11.32
N LEU A 197 5.60 -28.26 12.21
CA LEU A 197 5.80 -28.07 13.66
C LEU A 197 6.32 -29.35 14.34
N THR A 198 7.34 -29.97 13.76
CA THR A 198 8.00 -31.12 14.39
C THR A 198 8.91 -30.65 15.53
N PRO A 199 9.10 -31.45 16.60
CA PRO A 199 10.02 -31.09 17.69
C PRO A 199 11.43 -30.73 17.21
N GLU A 200 11.91 -31.44 16.19
CA GLU A 200 13.22 -31.23 15.58
C GLU A 200 13.29 -29.86 14.92
N PHE A 201 12.30 -29.49 14.10
CA PHE A 201 12.25 -28.18 13.46
C PHE A 201 12.12 -27.05 14.50
N LEU A 202 11.21 -27.17 15.47
CA LEU A 202 11.01 -26.15 16.50
C LEU A 202 12.27 -25.90 17.33
N SER A 203 13.06 -26.94 17.59
CA SER A 203 14.35 -26.82 18.30
C SER A 203 15.46 -26.16 17.47
N SER A 204 15.31 -26.13 16.14
CA SER A 204 16.25 -25.48 15.21
C SER A 204 16.03 -23.97 15.03
N LEU A 205 14.93 -23.45 15.58
CA LEU A 205 14.59 -22.03 15.51
C LEU A 205 15.37 -21.25 16.57
N SER A 206 15.85 -20.07 16.19
CA SER A 206 16.24 -19.04 17.15
C SER A 206 15.01 -18.53 17.92
N MET A 207 15.24 -17.79 19.01
CA MET A 207 14.15 -17.22 19.79
C MET A 207 13.26 -16.28 18.95
N ASP A 208 13.87 -15.43 18.11
CA ASP A 208 13.13 -14.49 17.28
C ASP A 208 12.31 -15.20 16.20
N GLU A 209 12.88 -16.23 15.57
CA GLU A 209 12.17 -17.08 14.60
C GLU A 209 11.00 -17.85 15.26
N TYR A 210 11.20 -18.35 16.48
CA TYR A 210 10.15 -19.01 17.24
C TYR A 210 9.01 -18.05 17.60
N VAL A 211 9.33 -16.81 18.01
CA VAL A 211 8.32 -15.77 18.28
C VAL A 211 7.58 -15.37 17.00
N ALA A 212 8.28 -15.22 15.88
CA ALA A 212 7.67 -14.92 14.59
C ALA A 212 6.69 -16.04 14.15
N LEU A 213 7.11 -17.30 14.30
CA LEU A 213 6.23 -18.46 14.06
C LEU A 213 5.00 -18.42 14.96
N TRP A 214 5.19 -18.07 16.24
CA TRP A 214 4.12 -18.03 17.22
C TRP A 214 3.01 -17.03 16.85
N ARG A 215 3.36 -15.87 16.30
CA ARG A 215 2.40 -14.86 15.80
C ARG A 215 1.43 -15.43 14.76
N ARG A 216 1.87 -16.42 13.97
CA ARG A 216 1.07 -17.09 12.93
C ARG A 216 0.27 -18.29 13.43
N LEU A 217 0.64 -18.89 14.56
CA LEU A 217 -0.01 -20.11 15.05
C LEU A 217 -1.36 -19.82 15.70
N ASN A 218 -1.43 -18.75 16.49
CA ASN A 218 -2.65 -18.34 17.16
C ASN A 218 -2.51 -16.93 17.77
N PRO A 219 -3.03 -15.87 17.13
CA PRO A 219 -2.98 -14.51 17.68
C PRO A 219 -3.88 -14.32 18.92
N TYR A 220 -4.72 -15.30 19.28
CA TYR A 220 -5.72 -15.21 20.35
C TYR A 220 -5.59 -16.30 21.42
N PHE A 221 -4.37 -16.72 21.79
CA PHE A 221 -4.22 -17.53 23.00
C PHE A 221 -4.66 -16.71 24.23
N LEU A 222 -5.84 -17.03 24.75
CA LEU A 222 -6.33 -16.61 26.07
C LEU A 222 -5.61 -17.40 27.17
N SER A 223 -4.27 -17.41 27.18
CA SER A 223 -3.53 -17.99 28.31
C SER A 223 -3.41 -16.95 29.42
N HIS A 224 -3.94 -17.25 30.61
CA HIS A 224 -3.68 -16.43 31.79
C HIS A 224 -2.51 -17.04 32.56
N VAL A 225 -1.53 -16.22 32.93
CA VAL A 225 -0.46 -16.62 33.84
C VAL A 225 -1.03 -16.59 35.25
N THR A 226 -1.18 -17.76 35.85
CA THR A 226 -1.56 -17.87 37.26
C THR A 226 -0.33 -18.12 38.12
N ARG A 227 -0.45 -17.93 39.44
CA ARG A 227 0.60 -18.29 40.42
C ARG A 227 1.03 -19.77 40.35
N GLN A 228 0.30 -20.61 39.63
CA GLN A 228 0.49 -22.06 39.49
C GLN A 228 0.99 -22.48 38.09
N GLY A 229 1.22 -21.54 37.16
CA GLY A 229 1.75 -21.82 35.82
C GLY A 229 0.88 -21.28 34.67
N PHE A 230 1.22 -21.69 33.44
CA PHE A 230 0.50 -21.38 32.20
C PHE A 230 -0.71 -22.32 32.04
N ARG A 231 -1.89 -21.74 31.80
CA ARG A 231 -3.12 -22.50 31.53
C ARG A 231 -3.68 -22.11 30.17
N ASP A 232 -3.89 -23.09 29.29
CA ASP A 232 -4.50 -22.88 27.98
C ASP A 232 -6.03 -23.03 28.05
N HIS A 233 -6.75 -22.37 27.15
CA HIS A 233 -8.22 -22.42 27.04
C HIS A 233 -8.62 -22.79 25.62
N ASN A 234 -9.45 -23.84 25.50
CA ASN A 234 -9.96 -24.30 24.21
C ASN A 234 -11.14 -23.43 23.68
N ALA A 235 -11.84 -22.67 24.53
CA ALA A 235 -12.89 -21.73 24.11
C ALA A 235 -13.25 -20.69 25.18
N MET A 236 -13.65 -19.48 24.75
CA MET A 236 -14.02 -18.35 25.62
C MET A 236 -15.16 -18.65 26.62
N VAL A 237 -16.03 -19.62 26.32
CA VAL A 237 -17.23 -19.94 27.13
C VAL A 237 -16.94 -20.94 28.26
N TYR A 238 -15.82 -21.69 28.20
CA TYR A 238 -15.49 -22.72 29.19
C TYR A 238 -14.30 -22.29 30.07
N HIS A 239 -14.55 -21.35 30.99
CA HIS A 239 -13.53 -20.83 31.92
C HIS A 239 -13.03 -21.87 32.94
N SER A 240 -13.79 -22.92 33.20
CA SER A 240 -13.48 -23.95 34.21
C SER A 240 -13.13 -25.32 33.62
N GLY A 241 -13.35 -25.52 32.30
CA GLY A 241 -13.16 -26.79 31.60
C GLY A 241 -11.78 -26.96 30.97
N GLY A 242 -10.71 -26.49 31.61
CA GLY A 242 -9.36 -26.79 31.15
C GLY A 242 -9.10 -28.30 31.30
N LEU A 243 -8.52 -28.93 30.27
CA LEU A 243 -8.24 -30.38 30.19
C LEU A 243 -7.32 -30.96 31.30
N GLN A 244 -6.97 -30.19 32.34
CA GLN A 244 -5.96 -30.53 33.37
C GLN A 244 -4.58 -30.94 32.81
N GLU A 245 -4.37 -30.83 31.51
CA GLU A 245 -3.13 -31.12 30.84
C GLU A 245 -2.19 -29.92 31.00
N PHE A 246 -1.23 -30.05 31.92
CA PHE A 246 -0.07 -29.18 31.93
C PHE A 246 0.80 -29.53 30.72
N SER A 247 0.80 -28.67 29.70
CA SER A 247 1.74 -28.82 28.59
C SER A 247 3.15 -28.45 29.09
N THR A 248 3.99 -29.46 29.32
CA THR A 248 5.43 -29.26 29.60
C THR A 248 6.22 -28.97 28.33
N THR A 249 5.57 -28.98 27.16
CA THR A 249 6.20 -28.81 25.86
C THR A 249 7.00 -27.51 25.77
N ALA A 250 6.44 -26.39 26.23
CA ALA A 250 7.16 -25.11 26.26
C ALA A 250 8.42 -25.14 27.14
N LEU A 251 8.34 -25.78 28.32
CA LEU A 251 9.50 -25.98 29.20
C LEU A 251 10.53 -26.90 28.55
N SER A 252 10.11 -28.00 27.93
CA SER A 252 11.01 -28.95 27.27
C SER A 252 11.78 -28.33 26.09
N VAL A 253 11.13 -27.44 25.32
CA VAL A 253 11.77 -26.69 24.23
C VAL A 253 12.78 -25.69 24.79
N LEU A 254 12.41 -24.93 25.83
CA LEU A 254 13.31 -23.99 26.50
C LEU A 254 14.54 -24.66 27.13
N TRP A 255 14.38 -25.86 27.68
CA TRP A 255 15.49 -26.66 28.22
C TRP A 255 16.43 -27.14 27.11
N ARG A 256 15.91 -27.66 26.00
CA ARG A 256 16.72 -28.05 24.83
C ARG A 256 17.46 -26.88 24.19
N MET A 257 16.83 -25.71 24.07
CA MET A 257 17.47 -24.51 23.52
C MET A 257 18.64 -24.00 24.37
N ARG A 258 18.70 -24.36 25.66
CA ARG A 258 19.80 -24.02 26.56
C ARG A 258 20.92 -25.06 26.63
N GLY A 259 20.80 -26.17 25.90
CA GLY A 259 21.85 -27.20 25.82
C GLY A 259 22.05 -28.02 27.10
N PHE A 260 20.99 -28.24 27.88
CA PHE A 260 20.99 -29.19 29.02
C PHE A 260 20.25 -30.49 28.67
#